data_AF-A0A7J4UYY5-F1
#
_entry.id   AF-A0A7J4UYY5-F1
#
_cell.length_a   1.000
_cell.length_b   1.000
_cell.length_c   1.000
_cell.angle_alpha   90.00
_cell.angle_beta   90.00
_cell.angle_gamma   90.00
#
_symmetry.space_group_name_H-M   'P 1'
#
loop_
_entity.id
_entity.type
_entity.pdbx_description
1 polymer ?
#
loop_
_entity_poly.entity_id
_entity_poly.type
_entity_poly.pdbx_seq_one_letter_code
_entity_poly.pdbx_strand_id
1 'polypeptide(L)'
;MVAVTFSKGKAEFVKRKMPDGTVQDVCLCAHNVDFSVNWCIAQVPVHLLDEVIHHKGGYAPGKLTDYIKQGVSDNRCTYCYDKRVNHGKVTPREVNQRTREEFETKKPEIIRIGKSTESGHPYYYPVLIDFLNLCREFKTRVIFTTKAFPFGLQGALETTDFAEKRNDSIARLAKSVNMASGEELAERLIGINATLLYSVSNDSFEYGMVSQGFTNQWRINQAVKYHSQKVNTSLTIVCDVTQSIDENDKRGFALKRGLEERDKTGINIRILPIRINSDELALKVTGKNMRILRDHGHHGTKPLFETDSPSNGLAPYKRRGNNELFAGYFHSDFQNLFDSGIGVCGAVGDYEHCDKCLLCPEKVRFPLKDIPKIIYDQKPGKRPSAEGRALRKHPKLFTLRKKKGGEELKRHDVFDENEITTKDEELF
;
A
#
# COMPACT_ATOMS: atom_id res chain seq x y z
N MET A 1 -6.47 -20.08 17.93
CA MET A 1 -6.84 -18.86 17.18
C MET A 1 -5.70 -17.85 17.33
N VAL A 2 -5.45 -16.98 16.34
CA VAL A 2 -4.26 -16.10 16.33
C VAL A 2 -4.65 -14.70 16.77
N ALA A 3 -4.04 -14.19 17.83
CA ALA A 3 -4.35 -12.86 18.36
C ALA A 3 -3.87 -11.73 17.44
N VAL A 4 -4.55 -10.58 17.51
CA VAL A 4 -3.99 -9.29 17.09
C VAL A 4 -2.85 -8.92 18.05
N THR A 5 -1.67 -8.65 17.51
CA THR A 5 -0.44 -8.38 18.27
C THR A 5 0.28 -7.18 17.69
N PHE A 6 0.96 -6.39 18.50
CA PHE A 6 1.66 -5.21 18.01
C PHE A 6 3.05 -5.61 17.53
N SER A 7 3.29 -5.42 16.25
CA SER A 7 4.65 -5.41 15.73
C SER A 7 5.29 -4.05 16.06
N LYS A 8 6.59 -4.05 16.36
CA LYS A 8 7.35 -2.79 16.30
C LYS A 8 7.18 -2.26 14.89
N GLY A 9 6.63 -1.06 14.75
CA GLY A 9 6.56 -0.44 13.45
C GLY A 9 7.97 -0.28 12.90
N LYS A 10 8.13 -0.31 11.57
CA LYS A 10 9.36 0.19 10.91
C LYS A 10 9.51 1.72 11.06
N ALA A 11 8.84 2.33 12.03
CA ALA A 11 9.14 3.68 12.46
C ALA A 11 10.43 3.60 13.28
N GLU A 12 11.55 3.45 12.59
CA GLU A 12 12.78 4.02 13.12
C GLU A 12 12.52 5.52 13.25
N PHE A 13 12.80 6.10 14.41
CA PHE A 13 12.92 7.54 14.54
C PHE A 13 13.87 8.00 13.43
N VAL A 14 13.35 8.68 12.41
CA VAL A 14 14.22 9.25 11.39
C VAL A 14 14.78 10.51 12.01
N LYS A 15 16.09 10.51 12.28
CA LYS A 15 16.80 11.72 12.66
C LYS A 15 16.71 12.71 11.51
N ARG A 16 15.96 13.79 11.71
CA ARG A 16 15.77 14.87 10.76
C ARG A 16 16.56 16.08 11.21
N LYS A 17 17.46 16.58 10.36
CA LYS A 17 18.10 17.87 10.58
C LYS A 17 17.14 18.99 10.17
N MET A 18 16.79 19.85 11.13
CA MET A 18 15.90 21.00 11.00
C MET A 18 16.65 22.19 10.38
N PRO A 19 15.95 23.23 9.91
CA PRO A 19 16.57 24.41 9.28
C PRO A 19 17.54 25.16 10.19
N ASP A 20 17.32 25.11 11.50
CA ASP A 20 18.20 25.66 12.54
C ASP A 20 19.40 24.74 12.88
N GLY A 21 19.55 23.60 12.18
CA GLY A 21 20.59 22.61 12.41
C GLY A 21 20.29 21.61 13.51
N THR A 22 19.18 21.76 14.25
CA THR A 22 18.78 20.80 15.30
C THR A 22 18.38 19.46 14.69
N VAL A 23 18.70 18.35 15.37
CA VAL A 23 18.30 17.02 14.90
C VAL A 23 17.09 16.57 15.72
N GLN A 24 15.94 16.45 15.07
CA GLN A 24 14.72 15.94 15.68
C GLN A 24 14.47 14.49 15.27
N ASP A 25 13.99 13.69 16.21
CA ASP A 25 13.53 12.34 15.93
C ASP A 25 12.11 12.39 15.35
N VAL A 26 11.90 11.84 14.14
CA VAL A 26 10.58 11.81 13.49
C VAL A 26 10.25 10.43 12.93
N CYS A 27 9.37 9.69 13.61
CA CYS A 27 8.27 8.90 13.02
C CYS A 27 7.35 8.34 14.11
N LEU A 28 6.05 8.70 14.09
CA LEU A 28 5.03 8.45 15.13
C LEU A 28 4.23 7.14 14.97
N CYS A 29 4.80 6.10 14.38
CA CYS A 29 4.12 4.79 14.28
C CYS A 29 4.91 3.71 15.03
N ALA A 30 5.10 3.89 16.35
CA ALA A 30 5.84 2.94 17.19
C ALA A 30 5.27 1.51 17.11
N HIS A 31 3.95 1.41 16.90
CA HIS A 31 3.23 0.15 16.83
C HIS A 31 2.44 0.03 15.52
N ASN A 32 2.73 -1.04 14.77
CA ASN A 32 1.95 -1.45 13.62
C ASN A 32 1.11 -2.68 13.99
N VAL A 33 -0.13 -2.69 13.51
CA VAL A 33 -1.07 -3.78 13.69
C VAL A 33 -1.59 -4.26 12.34
N ASP A 34 -1.76 -5.57 12.21
CA ASP A 34 -2.43 -6.24 11.11
C ASP A 34 -3.57 -7.10 11.67
N PHE A 35 -4.70 -7.18 10.95
CA PHE A 35 -5.85 -8.02 11.32
C PHE A 35 -5.85 -9.39 10.64
N SER A 36 -4.82 -9.69 9.86
CA SER A 36 -4.71 -10.96 9.15
C SER A 36 -3.44 -11.71 9.55
N VAL A 37 -3.53 -13.03 9.48
CA VAL A 37 -2.39 -13.92 9.46
C VAL A 37 -2.09 -14.20 8.01
N ASN A 38 -0.91 -13.74 7.57
CA ASN A 38 -0.40 -13.90 6.21
C ASN A 38 -1.35 -13.27 5.18
N TRP A 39 -0.99 -12.14 4.58
CA TRP A 39 -1.63 -11.57 3.36
C TRP A 39 -2.82 -10.62 3.55
N CYS A 40 -3.19 -9.98 2.44
CA CYS A 40 -4.17 -8.92 2.32
C CYS A 40 -5.42 -9.45 1.61
N ILE A 41 -6.62 -9.23 2.18
CA ILE A 41 -7.89 -9.72 1.58
C ILE A 41 -8.12 -9.16 0.18
N ALA A 42 -7.60 -7.97 -0.11
CA ALA A 42 -7.75 -7.33 -1.40
C ALA A 42 -6.92 -7.96 -2.54
N GLN A 43 -6.05 -8.91 -2.22
CA GLN A 43 -5.34 -9.70 -3.22
C GLN A 43 -6.16 -10.93 -3.65
N VAL A 44 -7.21 -11.28 -2.89
CA VAL A 44 -8.09 -12.39 -3.23
C VAL A 44 -8.93 -11.98 -4.45
N PRO A 45 -8.93 -12.75 -5.55
CA PRO A 45 -9.85 -12.49 -6.65
C PRO A 45 -11.29 -12.50 -6.18
N VAL A 46 -12.09 -11.58 -6.69
CA VAL A 46 -13.52 -11.49 -6.33
C VAL A 46 -14.27 -12.81 -6.49
N HIS A 47 -13.99 -13.60 -7.54
CA HIS A 47 -14.66 -14.87 -7.79
C HIS A 47 -14.30 -15.99 -6.80
N LEU A 48 -13.26 -15.80 -5.98
CA LEU A 48 -12.88 -16.70 -4.89
C LEU A 48 -13.23 -16.13 -3.51
N LEU A 49 -13.80 -14.93 -3.44
CA LEU A 49 -14.04 -14.27 -2.17
C LEU A 49 -15.07 -15.02 -1.33
N ASP A 50 -16.19 -15.47 -1.94
CA ASP A 50 -17.20 -16.28 -1.24
C ASP A 50 -16.61 -17.57 -0.65
N GLU A 51 -15.67 -18.20 -1.35
CA GLU A 51 -15.00 -19.40 -0.89
C GLU A 51 -14.08 -19.11 0.30
N VAL A 52 -13.28 -18.04 0.20
CA VAL A 52 -12.42 -17.58 1.29
C VAL A 52 -13.26 -17.24 2.53
N ILE A 53 -14.42 -16.62 2.35
CA ILE A 53 -15.35 -16.34 3.44
C ILE A 53 -15.88 -17.66 4.04
N HIS A 54 -16.40 -18.56 3.20
CA HIS A 54 -17.01 -19.82 3.65
C HIS A 54 -16.02 -20.73 4.39
N HIS A 55 -14.76 -20.77 3.94
CA HIS A 55 -13.70 -21.59 4.53
C HIS A 55 -12.84 -20.83 5.55
N LYS A 56 -13.39 -19.79 6.19
CA LYS A 56 -12.74 -19.04 7.29
C LYS A 56 -11.31 -18.61 6.94
N GLY A 57 -11.18 -18.04 5.75
CA GLY A 57 -9.94 -17.49 5.22
C GLY A 57 -9.19 -18.41 4.26
N GLY A 58 -9.57 -19.69 4.17
CA GLY A 58 -8.92 -20.70 3.34
C GLY A 58 -9.49 -20.84 1.94
N TYR A 59 -8.74 -21.49 1.08
CA TYR A 59 -9.26 -22.07 -0.16
C TYR A 59 -9.52 -23.56 0.08
N ALA A 60 -10.47 -24.13 -0.68
CA ALA A 60 -10.53 -25.57 -0.80
C ALA A 60 -9.21 -26.09 -1.42
N PRO A 61 -8.60 -27.18 -0.90
CA PRO A 61 -7.28 -27.64 -1.34
C PRO A 61 -7.14 -27.87 -2.87
N GLY A 62 -8.20 -28.36 -3.52
CA GLY A 62 -8.23 -28.55 -4.98
C GLY A 62 -8.22 -27.23 -5.75
N LYS A 63 -9.02 -26.26 -5.32
CA LYS A 63 -9.17 -24.98 -6.01
C LYS A 63 -7.95 -24.08 -5.92
N LEU A 64 -7.21 -24.11 -4.81
CA LEU A 64 -5.94 -23.39 -4.74
C LEU A 64 -4.94 -23.92 -5.77
N THR A 65 -4.90 -25.24 -5.94
CA THR A 65 -4.02 -25.89 -6.91
C THR A 65 -4.42 -25.53 -8.34
N ASP A 66 -5.72 -25.52 -8.64
CA ASP A 66 -6.23 -25.12 -9.96
C ASP A 66 -5.99 -23.63 -10.23
N TYR A 67 -6.16 -22.78 -9.21
CA TYR A 67 -5.88 -21.35 -9.29
C TYR A 67 -4.41 -21.04 -9.60
N ILE A 68 -3.48 -21.76 -8.95
CA ILE A 68 -2.04 -21.64 -9.23
C ILE A 68 -1.73 -22.13 -10.67
N LYS A 69 -2.33 -23.24 -11.10
CA LYS A 69 -2.12 -23.81 -12.45
C LYS A 69 -2.67 -22.92 -13.57
N GLN A 70 -3.74 -22.18 -13.31
CA GLN A 70 -4.33 -21.24 -14.28
C GLN A 70 -3.51 -19.96 -14.47
N GLY A 71 -2.42 -19.78 -13.71
CA GLY A 71 -1.53 -18.62 -13.86
C GLY A 71 -2.22 -17.30 -13.55
N VAL A 72 -3.22 -17.30 -12.67
CA VAL A 72 -4.04 -16.12 -12.42
C VAL A 72 -3.17 -14.95 -11.97
N SER A 73 -3.40 -13.80 -12.62
CA SER A 73 -2.63 -12.57 -12.49
C SER A 73 -2.49 -12.12 -11.05
N ASP A 74 -1.32 -11.55 -10.75
CA ASP A 74 -1.06 -10.85 -9.51
C ASP A 74 -2.06 -9.69 -9.30
N ASN A 75 -2.98 -9.84 -8.34
CA ASN A 75 -3.99 -8.82 -8.01
C ASN A 75 -3.44 -7.66 -7.16
N ARG A 76 -2.15 -7.63 -6.84
CA ARG A 76 -1.54 -6.51 -6.10
C ARG A 76 -1.52 -5.26 -6.96
N CYS A 77 -1.40 -4.11 -6.28
CA CYS A 77 -1.17 -2.87 -7.01
C CYS A 77 0.13 -2.98 -7.83
N THR A 78 0.12 -2.54 -9.08
CA THR A 78 1.29 -2.61 -9.97
C THR A 78 2.48 -1.86 -9.37
N TYR A 79 2.22 -0.79 -8.61
CA TYR A 79 3.21 0.04 -7.92
C TYR A 79 3.51 -0.39 -6.46
N CYS A 80 2.98 -1.52 -5.99
CA CYS A 80 3.27 -2.00 -4.64
C CYS A 80 4.77 -2.32 -4.49
N TYR A 81 5.41 -1.79 -3.45
CA TYR A 81 6.82 -2.06 -3.15
C TYR A 81 7.03 -3.24 -2.17
N ASP A 82 6.02 -3.64 -1.40
CA ASP A 82 6.02 -4.87 -0.60
C ASP A 82 5.35 -6.02 -1.38
N LYS A 83 5.84 -6.25 -2.61
CA LYS A 83 5.38 -7.35 -3.47
C LYS A 83 5.83 -8.70 -2.89
N ARG A 84 5.01 -9.30 -2.02
CA ARG A 84 5.09 -10.75 -1.66
C ARG A 84 4.12 -11.56 -2.52
N VAL A 85 4.62 -12.55 -3.27
CA VAL A 85 3.84 -13.38 -4.22
C VAL A 85 3.02 -14.38 -3.41
N ASN A 86 1.69 -14.31 -3.50
CA ASN A 86 0.83 -14.98 -2.53
C ASN A 86 -0.26 -15.81 -3.21
N HIS A 87 -0.26 -17.10 -2.91
CA HIS A 87 -1.31 -18.06 -3.29
C HIS A 87 -1.84 -18.73 -2.01
N GLY A 88 -2.29 -17.96 -1.00
CA GLY A 88 -2.48 -18.50 0.36
C GLY A 88 -3.68 -17.97 1.16
N LYS A 89 -3.99 -18.70 2.23
CA LYS A 89 -5.05 -18.47 3.22
C LYS A 89 -4.95 -17.07 3.86
N VAL A 90 -6.03 -16.30 3.82
CA VAL A 90 -6.20 -15.01 4.52
C VAL A 90 -6.98 -15.24 5.80
N THR A 91 -6.32 -15.45 6.95
CA THR A 91 -7.04 -15.75 8.20
C THR A 91 -7.20 -14.50 9.06
N PRO A 92 -8.42 -14.11 9.48
CA PRO A 92 -8.61 -13.08 10.48
C PRO A 92 -7.90 -13.43 11.78
N ARG A 93 -7.25 -12.43 12.37
CA ARG A 93 -6.82 -12.46 13.75
C ARG A 93 -7.99 -12.08 14.64
N GLU A 94 -7.87 -12.37 15.93
CA GLU A 94 -8.88 -12.06 16.93
C GLU A 94 -8.37 -11.04 17.92
N VAL A 95 -9.30 -10.21 18.41
CA VAL A 95 -9.07 -9.37 19.58
C VAL A 95 -9.43 -10.20 20.81
N ASN A 96 -8.42 -10.56 21.59
CA ASN A 96 -8.60 -11.42 22.77
C ASN A 96 -7.71 -10.96 23.93
N GLN A 97 -7.63 -11.78 25.00
CA GLN A 97 -6.86 -11.46 26.20
C GLN A 97 -5.40 -11.09 25.89
N ARG A 98 -4.76 -11.78 24.94
CA ARG A 98 -3.39 -11.45 24.53
C ARG A 98 -3.29 -10.09 23.84
N THR A 99 -4.30 -9.70 23.05
CA THR A 99 -4.35 -8.36 22.45
C THR A 99 -4.49 -7.30 23.55
N ARG A 100 -5.32 -7.55 24.57
CA ARG A 100 -5.45 -6.67 25.73
C ARG A 100 -4.14 -6.54 26.50
N GLU A 101 -3.45 -7.64 26.78
CA GLU A 101 -2.13 -7.65 27.45
C GLU A 101 -1.10 -6.79 26.68
N GLU A 102 -1.17 -6.78 25.35
CA GLU A 102 -0.32 -5.92 24.52
C GLU A 102 -0.62 -4.43 24.73
N PHE A 103 -1.90 -4.03 24.84
CA PHE A 103 -2.28 -2.66 25.22
C PHE A 103 -1.81 -2.29 26.62
N GLU A 104 -1.99 -3.18 27.60
CA GLU A 104 -1.59 -2.96 28.99
C GLU A 104 -0.07 -2.82 29.15
N THR A 105 0.68 -3.65 28.43
CA THR A 105 2.15 -3.69 28.49
C THR A 105 2.78 -2.55 27.71
N LYS A 106 2.34 -2.32 26.46
CA LYS A 106 2.97 -1.35 25.56
C LYS A 106 2.41 0.06 25.67
N LYS A 107 1.18 0.20 26.18
CA LYS A 107 0.47 1.48 26.38
C LYS A 107 0.60 2.43 25.17
N PRO A 108 0.23 1.97 23.96
CA PRO A 108 0.44 2.75 22.76
C PRO A 108 -0.43 4.01 22.76
N GLU A 109 0.17 5.16 22.55
CA GLU A 109 -0.58 6.40 22.30
C GLU A 109 -1.19 6.40 20.89
N ILE A 110 -0.43 5.89 19.90
CA ILE A 110 -0.82 5.84 18.50
C ILE A 110 -0.49 4.46 17.92
N ILE A 111 -1.46 3.86 17.24
CA ILE A 111 -1.30 2.64 16.46
C ILE A 111 -1.54 2.96 14.98
N ARG A 112 -0.71 2.39 14.10
CA ARG A 112 -0.99 2.39 12.67
C ARG A 112 -1.47 1.02 12.22
N ILE A 113 -2.52 1.01 11.42
CA ILE A 113 -3.01 -0.19 10.74
C ILE A 113 -2.71 -0.08 9.24
N GLY A 114 -1.99 -1.06 8.73
CA GLY A 114 -1.43 -1.07 7.39
C GLY A 114 -2.40 -1.54 6.31
N LYS A 115 -2.11 -1.15 5.06
CA LYS A 115 -2.74 -1.70 3.83
C LYS A 115 -2.47 -3.19 3.60
N SER A 116 -1.59 -3.81 4.40
CA SER A 116 -1.30 -5.25 4.28
C SER A 116 -2.45 -6.12 4.78
N THR A 117 -3.36 -5.57 5.57
CA THR A 117 -4.60 -6.25 5.98
C THR A 117 -5.83 -5.68 5.29
N GLU A 118 -5.86 -4.38 4.99
CA GLU A 118 -7.05 -3.64 4.54
C GLU A 118 -8.18 -3.79 5.58
N SER A 119 -7.91 -3.30 6.79
CA SER A 119 -8.71 -3.54 8.00
C SER A 119 -10.13 -3.00 7.96
N GLY A 120 -10.44 -2.10 7.02
CA GLY A 120 -11.79 -1.61 6.80
C GLY A 120 -12.62 -2.49 5.87
N HIS A 121 -12.04 -3.51 5.24
CA HIS A 121 -12.78 -4.44 4.40
C HIS A 121 -13.84 -5.18 5.25
N PRO A 122 -15.09 -5.36 4.76
CA PRO A 122 -16.18 -5.99 5.52
C PRO A 122 -15.82 -7.33 6.19
N TYR A 123 -14.89 -8.08 5.59
CA TYR A 123 -14.35 -9.32 6.12
C TYR A 123 -13.73 -9.21 7.52
N TYR A 124 -13.13 -8.07 7.84
CA TYR A 124 -12.52 -7.83 9.15
C TYR A 124 -13.40 -7.03 10.08
N TYR A 125 -14.67 -6.78 9.72
CA TYR A 125 -15.53 -5.89 10.49
C TYR A 125 -15.70 -6.31 11.97
N PRO A 126 -15.91 -7.60 12.31
CA PRO A 126 -15.97 -8.00 13.72
C PRO A 126 -14.68 -7.65 14.48
N VAL A 127 -13.53 -7.99 13.89
CA VAL A 127 -12.20 -7.70 14.46
C VAL A 127 -11.97 -6.19 14.61
N LEU A 128 -12.41 -5.41 13.62
CA LEU A 128 -12.33 -3.95 13.64
C LEU A 128 -13.11 -3.37 14.81
N ILE A 129 -14.36 -3.79 15.02
CA ILE A 129 -15.19 -3.27 16.12
C ILE A 129 -14.59 -3.61 17.48
N ASP A 130 -14.19 -4.85 17.70
CA ASP A 130 -13.55 -5.25 18.95
C ASP A 130 -12.25 -4.46 19.19
N PHE A 131 -11.47 -4.22 18.14
CA PHE A 131 -10.23 -3.48 18.24
C PHE A 131 -10.46 -1.99 18.52
N LEU A 132 -11.46 -1.37 17.88
CA LEU A 132 -11.86 0.02 18.16
C LEU A 132 -12.35 0.18 19.61
N ASN A 133 -13.07 -0.81 20.14
CA ASN A 133 -13.50 -0.80 21.54
C ASN A 133 -12.30 -0.82 22.50
N LEU A 134 -11.29 -1.67 22.25
CA LEU A 134 -10.04 -1.63 23.02
C LEU A 134 -9.30 -0.30 22.87
N CYS A 135 -9.20 0.25 21.65
CA CYS A 135 -8.56 1.54 21.44
C CYS A 135 -9.23 2.65 22.26
N ARG A 136 -10.56 2.64 22.35
CA ARG A 136 -11.32 3.59 23.18
C ARG A 136 -11.03 3.41 24.66
N GLU A 137 -11.03 2.17 25.15
CA GLU A 137 -10.74 1.84 26.54
C GLU A 137 -9.34 2.33 26.97
N PHE A 138 -8.33 2.07 26.12
CA PHE A 138 -6.94 2.45 26.37
C PHE A 138 -6.58 3.86 25.91
N LYS A 139 -7.56 4.64 25.41
CA LYS A 139 -7.37 6.00 24.87
C LYS A 139 -6.29 6.07 23.77
N THR A 140 -6.20 5.02 22.97
CA THR A 140 -5.23 4.89 21.88
C THR A 140 -5.80 5.45 20.58
N ARG A 141 -5.03 6.31 19.93
CA ARG A 141 -5.36 6.85 18.61
C ARG A 141 -4.97 5.88 17.51
N VAL A 142 -5.69 5.91 16.39
CA VAL A 142 -5.44 4.98 15.28
C VAL A 142 -5.29 5.72 13.95
N ILE A 143 -4.25 5.37 13.19
CA ILE A 143 -4.09 5.76 11.79
C ILE A 143 -4.41 4.56 10.91
N PHE A 144 -5.48 4.66 10.14
CA PHE A 144 -5.83 3.67 9.12
C PHE A 144 -5.25 4.07 7.78
N THR A 145 -4.34 3.26 7.24
CA THR A 145 -3.99 3.34 5.82
C THR A 145 -4.76 2.27 5.08
N THR A 146 -5.68 2.68 4.19
CA THR A 146 -6.66 1.74 3.61
C THR A 146 -7.02 2.13 2.18
N LYS A 147 -7.51 1.16 1.40
CA LYS A 147 -8.31 1.39 0.19
C LYS A 147 -9.73 0.89 0.36
N ALA A 148 -9.98 -0.07 1.25
CA ALA A 148 -11.29 -0.62 1.51
C ALA A 148 -11.73 -0.26 2.93
N PHE A 149 -12.58 0.75 3.05
CA PHE A 149 -13.20 1.15 4.31
C PHE A 149 -14.57 1.77 4.00
N PRO A 150 -15.65 0.99 3.95
CA PRO A 150 -16.97 1.49 3.60
C PRO A 150 -17.51 2.44 4.67
N PHE A 151 -18.36 3.41 4.28
CA PHE A 151 -19.17 4.20 5.20
C PHE A 151 -20.34 3.36 5.73
N GLY A 152 -20.03 2.46 6.66
CA GLY A 152 -20.96 1.48 7.22
C GLY A 152 -21.52 0.50 6.18
N LEU A 153 -22.64 -0.13 6.53
CA LEU A 153 -23.33 -1.08 5.64
C LEU A 153 -23.70 -0.43 4.29
N GLN A 154 -24.24 0.79 4.29
CA GLN A 154 -24.65 1.46 3.07
C GLN A 154 -23.48 1.66 2.10
N GLY A 155 -22.33 2.15 2.60
CA GLY A 155 -21.13 2.28 1.77
C GLY A 155 -20.65 0.94 1.20
N ALA A 156 -20.85 -0.16 1.93
CA ALA A 156 -20.48 -1.49 1.45
C ALA A 156 -21.44 -2.01 0.36
N LEU A 157 -22.71 -1.57 0.39
CA LEU A 157 -23.70 -1.90 -0.65
C LEU A 157 -23.53 -1.05 -1.92
N GLU A 158 -22.93 0.14 -1.80
CA GLU A 158 -22.62 1.03 -2.92
C GLU A 158 -21.42 0.58 -3.77
N THR A 159 -20.77 -0.53 -3.45
CA THR A 159 -19.77 -1.10 -4.35
C THR A 159 -20.50 -1.54 -5.62
N THR A 160 -20.46 -0.70 -6.66
CA THR A 160 -21.09 -0.97 -7.97
C THR A 160 -20.13 -0.58 -9.08
N ASP A 161 -19.98 -1.46 -10.10
CA ASP A 161 -19.73 -1.13 -11.52
C ASP A 161 -19.22 -2.32 -12.35
N PHE A 162 -18.84 -3.47 -11.77
CA PHE A 162 -18.52 -4.67 -12.54
C PHE A 162 -19.61 -5.75 -12.42
N ALA A 163 -20.61 -5.61 -13.29
CA ALA A 163 -21.59 -6.60 -13.73
C ALA A 163 -22.34 -7.38 -12.63
N GLU A 164 -23.57 -6.92 -12.34
CA GLU A 164 -24.83 -7.57 -11.89
C GLU A 164 -24.87 -8.92 -11.11
N LYS A 165 -23.76 -9.64 -10.89
CA LYS A 165 -23.68 -10.92 -10.18
C LYS A 165 -22.47 -11.04 -9.25
N ARG A 166 -21.48 -10.12 -9.27
CA ARG A 166 -20.24 -10.23 -8.45
C ARG A 166 -20.23 -9.40 -7.17
N ASN A 167 -21.10 -8.40 -7.02
CA ASN A 167 -21.16 -7.55 -5.83
C ASN A 167 -21.98 -8.14 -4.67
N ASP A 168 -22.66 -9.27 -4.88
CA ASP A 168 -23.44 -9.90 -3.82
C ASP A 168 -22.56 -10.42 -2.68
N SER A 169 -21.32 -10.83 -2.94
CA SER A 169 -20.44 -11.42 -1.92
C SER A 169 -20.10 -10.41 -0.82
N ILE A 170 -19.73 -9.18 -1.19
CA ILE A 170 -19.43 -8.10 -0.26
C ILE A 170 -20.69 -7.67 0.49
N ALA A 171 -21.80 -7.50 -0.22
CA ALA A 171 -23.08 -7.13 0.37
C ALA A 171 -23.61 -8.18 1.36
N ARG A 172 -23.57 -9.47 0.99
CA ARG A 172 -23.94 -10.60 1.86
C ARG A 172 -23.04 -10.65 3.07
N LEU A 173 -21.74 -10.50 2.87
CA LEU A 173 -20.76 -10.49 3.97
C LEU A 173 -21.05 -9.35 4.95
N ALA A 174 -21.22 -8.12 4.45
CA ALA A 174 -21.53 -6.94 5.26
C ALA A 174 -22.80 -7.13 6.10
N LYS A 175 -23.86 -7.71 5.51
CA LYS A 175 -25.09 -8.07 6.24
C LYS A 175 -24.84 -9.18 7.27
N SER A 176 -24.10 -10.22 6.91
CA SER A 176 -23.86 -11.38 7.77
C SER A 176 -23.05 -11.04 9.02
N VAL A 177 -22.15 -10.05 8.95
CA VAL A 177 -21.37 -9.55 10.09
C VAL A 177 -22.06 -8.41 10.84
N ASN A 178 -23.33 -8.12 10.52
CA ASN A 178 -24.13 -7.06 11.12
C ASN A 178 -23.39 -5.70 11.14
N MET A 179 -22.90 -5.27 9.98
CA MET A 179 -22.22 -3.97 9.86
C MET A 179 -23.12 -2.83 10.33
N ALA A 180 -22.56 -1.94 11.14
CA ALA A 180 -23.26 -0.75 11.64
C ALA A 180 -23.54 0.25 10.50
N SER A 181 -24.33 1.28 10.82
CA SER A 181 -24.46 2.44 9.95
C SER A 181 -23.12 3.18 9.81
N GLY A 182 -23.02 4.03 8.80
CA GLY A 182 -21.80 4.82 8.60
C GLY A 182 -21.60 5.85 9.70
N GLU A 183 -22.70 6.42 10.21
CA GLU A 183 -22.72 7.38 11.30
C GLU A 183 -22.20 6.75 12.60
N GLU A 184 -22.68 5.56 12.96
CA GLU A 184 -22.22 4.86 14.17
C GLU A 184 -20.71 4.54 14.07
N LEU A 185 -20.25 4.10 12.89
CA LEU A 185 -18.83 3.83 12.69
C LEU A 185 -18.00 5.12 12.74
N ALA A 186 -18.51 6.24 12.20
CA ALA A 186 -17.87 7.54 12.30
C ALA A 186 -17.75 8.02 13.74
N GLU A 187 -18.80 7.89 14.56
CA GLU A 187 -18.78 8.23 15.98
C GLU A 187 -17.71 7.43 16.74
N ARG A 188 -17.59 6.13 16.47
CA ARG A 188 -16.55 5.27 17.05
C ARG A 188 -15.14 5.76 16.69
N LEU A 189 -14.93 6.16 15.44
CA LEU A 189 -13.65 6.68 14.95
C LEU A 189 -13.31 8.05 15.57
N ILE A 190 -14.29 8.95 15.72
CA ILE A 190 -14.13 10.25 16.39
C ILE A 190 -13.76 10.04 17.86
N GLY A 191 -14.44 9.12 18.54
CA GLY A 191 -14.21 8.82 19.96
C GLY A 191 -12.80 8.36 20.30
N ILE A 192 -12.01 7.93 19.30
CA ILE A 192 -10.60 7.54 19.45
C ILE A 192 -9.64 8.47 18.69
N ASN A 193 -10.13 9.60 18.16
CA ASN A 193 -9.36 10.52 17.33
C ASN A 193 -8.61 9.79 16.18
N ALA A 194 -9.34 8.91 15.49
CA ALA A 194 -8.80 8.15 14.38
C ALA A 194 -8.52 9.04 13.15
N THR A 195 -7.53 8.64 12.36
CA THR A 195 -7.22 9.24 11.06
C THR A 195 -7.41 8.21 9.95
N LEU A 196 -8.24 8.50 8.96
CA LEU A 196 -8.48 7.66 7.78
C LEU A 196 -7.68 8.20 6.59
N LEU A 197 -6.75 7.41 6.08
CA LEU A 197 -5.94 7.71 4.90
C LEU A 197 -6.36 6.80 3.74
N TYR A 198 -7.27 7.28 2.90
CA TYR A 198 -7.76 6.56 1.71
C TYR A 198 -6.76 6.66 0.58
N SER A 199 -6.17 5.53 0.20
CA SER A 199 -5.21 5.47 -0.90
C SER A 199 -5.94 5.33 -2.22
N VAL A 200 -5.72 6.27 -3.13
CA VAL A 200 -6.25 6.31 -4.49
C VAL A 200 -5.12 6.52 -5.49
N SER A 201 -5.25 6.01 -6.70
CA SER A 201 -4.25 6.15 -7.77
C SER A 201 -4.93 6.06 -9.14
N ASN A 202 -4.46 5.16 -10.00
CA ASN A 202 -5.10 4.76 -11.24
C ASN A 202 -5.75 3.40 -11.05
N ASP A 203 -7.03 3.25 -11.41
CA ASP A 203 -7.77 2.00 -11.22
C ASP A 203 -7.12 0.83 -11.96
N SER A 204 -6.51 1.08 -13.12
CA SER A 204 -5.77 0.06 -13.88
C SER A 204 -4.53 -0.47 -13.15
N PHE A 205 -4.02 0.26 -12.14
CA PHE A 205 -2.90 -0.19 -11.32
C PHE A 205 -3.36 -0.87 -10.03
N GLU A 206 -4.66 -0.97 -9.78
CA GLU A 206 -5.22 -1.40 -8.50
C GLU A 206 -6.27 -2.50 -8.69
N TYR A 207 -6.04 -3.36 -9.68
CA TYR A 207 -6.98 -4.37 -10.16
C TYR A 207 -7.61 -5.22 -9.05
N GLY A 208 -6.85 -5.67 -8.04
CA GLY A 208 -7.41 -6.45 -6.93
C GLY A 208 -8.56 -5.75 -6.21
N MET A 209 -8.38 -4.46 -5.87
CA MET A 209 -9.43 -3.65 -5.23
C MET A 209 -10.60 -3.39 -6.16
N VAL A 210 -10.28 -2.98 -7.40
CA VAL A 210 -11.29 -2.63 -8.41
C VAL A 210 -12.17 -3.84 -8.72
N SER A 211 -11.57 -5.04 -8.80
CA SER A 211 -12.30 -6.29 -9.04
C SER A 211 -13.29 -6.64 -7.93
N GLN A 212 -13.07 -6.16 -6.71
CA GLN A 212 -13.96 -6.31 -5.56
C GLN A 212 -14.95 -5.13 -5.40
N GLY A 213 -15.00 -4.19 -6.36
CA GLY A 213 -15.92 -3.05 -6.34
C GLY A 213 -15.38 -1.79 -5.65
N PHE A 214 -14.13 -1.78 -5.19
CA PHE A 214 -13.50 -0.62 -4.53
C PHE A 214 -12.76 0.28 -5.53
N THR A 215 -13.49 0.87 -6.49
CA THR A 215 -12.92 1.80 -7.48
C THR A 215 -12.40 3.08 -6.84
N ASN A 216 -11.55 3.86 -7.51
CA ASN A 216 -11.12 5.16 -6.99
C ASN A 216 -12.31 6.10 -6.76
N GLN A 217 -13.32 6.08 -7.64
CA GLN A 217 -14.52 6.89 -7.45
C GLN A 217 -15.26 6.50 -6.17
N TRP A 218 -15.46 5.19 -5.94
CA TRP A 218 -16.06 4.70 -4.70
C TRP A 218 -15.24 5.15 -3.49
N ARG A 219 -13.91 5.00 -3.53
CA ARG A 219 -13.00 5.37 -2.43
C ARG A 219 -13.05 6.85 -2.09
N ILE A 220 -13.10 7.71 -3.11
CA ILE A 220 -13.26 9.16 -2.94
C ILE A 220 -14.60 9.45 -2.27
N ASN A 221 -15.70 8.85 -2.76
CA ASN A 221 -17.02 9.04 -2.19
C ASN A 221 -17.09 8.61 -0.70
N GLN A 222 -16.50 7.46 -0.35
CA GLN A 222 -16.46 7.02 1.06
C GLN A 222 -15.64 7.97 1.93
N ALA A 223 -14.50 8.44 1.44
CA ALA A 223 -13.66 9.40 2.16
C ALA A 223 -14.41 10.73 2.42
N VAL A 224 -15.15 11.23 1.43
CA VAL A 224 -16.00 12.44 1.57
C VAL A 224 -17.08 12.24 2.62
N LYS A 225 -17.73 11.07 2.67
CA LYS A 225 -18.74 10.76 3.70
C LYS A 225 -18.15 10.75 5.11
N TYR A 226 -16.99 10.16 5.32
CA TYR A 226 -16.33 10.23 6.63
C TYR A 226 -15.87 11.65 6.98
N HIS A 227 -15.37 12.40 6.00
CA HIS A 227 -14.98 13.79 6.19
C HIS A 227 -16.16 14.68 6.59
N SER A 228 -17.34 14.49 5.98
CA SER A 228 -18.55 15.26 6.32
C SER A 228 -19.03 14.99 7.76
N GLN A 229 -18.83 13.76 8.26
CA GLN A 229 -19.03 13.38 9.66
C GLN A 229 -17.93 13.88 10.62
N LYS A 230 -16.96 14.67 10.14
CA LYS A 230 -15.83 15.21 10.93
C LYS A 230 -14.81 14.17 11.40
N VAL A 231 -14.80 12.97 10.82
CA VAL A 231 -13.66 12.05 10.99
C VAL A 231 -12.43 12.66 10.29
N ASN A 232 -11.27 12.67 10.94
CA ASN A 232 -10.03 13.15 10.33
C ASN A 232 -9.67 12.27 9.12
N THR A 233 -10.05 12.71 7.94
CA THR A 233 -10.01 11.90 6.72
C THR A 233 -9.21 12.61 5.64
N SER A 234 -8.38 11.86 4.93
CA SER A 234 -7.61 12.37 3.81
C SER A 234 -7.52 11.39 2.64
N LEU A 235 -7.53 11.94 1.43
CA LEU A 235 -7.14 11.24 0.23
C LEU A 235 -5.60 11.21 0.11
N THR A 236 -5.04 10.02 0.10
CA THR A 236 -3.65 9.75 -0.28
C THR A 236 -3.58 9.40 -1.75
N ILE A 237 -3.17 10.36 -2.58
CA ILE A 237 -3.13 10.21 -4.02
C ILE A 237 -1.73 9.75 -4.44
N VAL A 238 -1.64 8.56 -5.03
CA VAL A 238 -0.39 8.03 -5.61
C VAL A 238 -0.34 8.38 -7.08
N CYS A 239 0.60 9.23 -7.48
CA CYS A 239 0.69 9.76 -8.85
C CYS A 239 2.13 10.06 -9.26
N ASP A 240 2.34 10.36 -10.54
CA ASP A 240 3.63 10.81 -11.05
C ASP A 240 3.78 12.31 -10.86
N VAL A 241 4.69 12.71 -9.98
CA VAL A 241 4.92 14.13 -9.65
C VAL A 241 5.90 14.81 -10.60
N THR A 242 6.47 14.08 -11.57
CA THR A 242 7.47 14.61 -12.52
C THR A 242 6.83 15.21 -13.78
N GLN A 243 5.53 14.99 -13.97
CA GLN A 243 4.73 15.46 -15.11
C GLN A 243 3.56 16.31 -14.62
N SER A 244 2.89 17.00 -15.54
CA SER A 244 1.77 17.89 -15.20
C SER A 244 0.57 17.14 -14.61
N ILE A 245 -0.33 17.90 -13.98
CA ILE A 245 -1.61 17.37 -13.48
C ILE A 245 -2.44 16.81 -14.65
N ASP A 246 -2.46 17.51 -15.79
CA ASP A 246 -3.21 17.09 -16.98
C ASP A 246 -2.64 15.80 -17.60
N GLU A 247 -1.31 15.60 -17.60
CA GLU A 247 -0.72 14.35 -18.06
C GLU A 247 -1.07 13.16 -17.14
N ASN A 248 -1.14 13.40 -15.83
CA ASN A 248 -1.63 12.39 -14.90
C ASN A 248 -3.10 12.04 -15.17
N ASP A 249 -3.94 13.04 -15.44
CA ASP A 249 -5.37 12.86 -15.75
C ASP A 249 -5.57 12.07 -17.05
N LYS A 250 -4.86 12.44 -18.13
CA LYS A 250 -4.87 11.70 -19.41
C LYS A 250 -4.49 10.23 -19.25
N ARG A 251 -3.60 9.91 -18.28
CA ARG A 251 -3.19 8.54 -17.98
C ARG A 251 -4.14 7.81 -17.04
N GLY A 252 -5.19 8.45 -16.54
CA GLY A 252 -6.24 7.86 -15.72
C GLY A 252 -5.96 7.87 -14.22
N PHE A 253 -5.01 8.68 -13.75
CA PHE A 253 -4.83 8.88 -12.30
C PHE A 253 -6.01 9.66 -11.71
N ALA A 254 -6.39 9.33 -10.48
CA ALA A 254 -7.47 10.02 -9.76
C ALA A 254 -7.07 11.42 -9.22
N LEU A 255 -5.96 12.00 -9.68
CA LEU A 255 -5.41 13.25 -9.14
C LEU A 255 -6.38 14.42 -9.31
N LYS A 256 -6.81 14.69 -10.55
CA LYS A 256 -7.70 15.81 -10.85
C LYS A 256 -9.05 15.67 -10.14
N ARG A 257 -9.66 14.47 -10.22
CA ARG A 257 -10.88 14.13 -9.46
C ARG A 257 -10.73 14.36 -7.96
N GLY A 258 -9.60 13.95 -7.37
CA GLY A 258 -9.32 14.19 -5.96
C GLY A 258 -9.25 15.68 -5.62
N LEU A 259 -8.52 16.46 -6.43
CA LEU A 259 -8.39 17.92 -6.27
C LEU A 259 -9.74 18.64 -6.38
N GLU A 260 -10.56 18.29 -7.39
CA GLU A 260 -11.91 18.82 -7.57
C GLU A 260 -12.80 18.54 -6.34
N GLU A 261 -12.73 17.33 -5.78
CA GLU A 261 -13.48 16.98 -4.57
C GLU A 261 -12.97 17.71 -3.33
N ARG A 262 -11.67 17.98 -3.21
CA ARG A 262 -11.15 18.87 -2.16
C ARG A 262 -11.73 20.27 -2.28
N ASP A 263 -11.76 20.84 -3.47
CA ASP A 263 -12.24 22.21 -3.64
C ASP A 263 -13.75 22.31 -3.34
N LYS A 264 -14.52 21.25 -3.61
CA LYS A 264 -15.95 21.17 -3.26
C LYS A 264 -16.20 20.93 -1.76
N THR A 265 -15.45 20.03 -1.14
CA THR A 265 -15.81 19.46 0.18
C THR A 265 -14.89 19.88 1.32
N GLY A 266 -13.70 20.39 1.00
CA GLY A 266 -12.64 20.68 1.97
C GLY A 266 -11.87 19.44 2.46
N ILE A 267 -12.08 18.26 1.85
CA ILE A 267 -11.34 17.06 2.24
C ILE A 267 -9.83 17.24 2.10
N ASN A 268 -9.07 16.74 3.08
CA ASN A 268 -7.61 16.83 3.06
C ASN A 268 -7.02 15.96 1.95
N ILE A 269 -6.00 16.47 1.25
CA ILE A 269 -5.23 15.70 0.27
C ILE A 269 -3.77 15.63 0.70
N ARG A 270 -3.19 14.46 0.48
CA ARG A 270 -1.74 14.25 0.46
C ARG A 270 -1.31 13.55 -0.81
N ILE A 271 -0.17 13.97 -1.35
CA ILE A 271 0.47 13.36 -2.51
C ILE A 271 1.53 12.36 -2.06
N LEU A 272 1.51 11.17 -2.65
CA LEU A 272 2.54 10.15 -2.52
C LEU A 272 3.18 9.93 -3.90
N PRO A 273 4.42 10.39 -4.13
CA PRO A 273 5.11 10.14 -5.38
C PRO A 273 5.19 8.64 -5.69
N ILE A 274 4.78 8.26 -6.89
CA ILE A 274 4.82 6.86 -7.32
C ILE A 274 6.26 6.38 -7.46
N ARG A 275 6.50 5.15 -7.01
CA ARG A 275 7.79 4.47 -7.18
C ARG A 275 7.67 3.51 -8.35
N ILE A 276 8.53 3.68 -9.35
CA ILE A 276 8.51 2.83 -10.52
C ILE A 276 9.44 1.63 -10.28
N ASN A 277 8.87 0.43 -10.26
CA ASN A 277 9.58 -0.81 -9.94
C ASN A 277 9.55 -1.87 -11.05
N SER A 278 8.97 -1.55 -12.22
CA SER A 278 8.95 -2.42 -13.40
C SER A 278 8.84 -1.60 -14.68
N ASP A 279 9.25 -2.19 -15.81
CA ASP A 279 9.06 -1.60 -17.14
C ASP A 279 7.58 -1.40 -17.49
N GLU A 280 6.73 -2.36 -17.12
CA GLU A 280 5.29 -2.24 -17.30
C GLU A 280 4.74 -0.99 -16.60
N LEU A 281 5.14 -0.77 -15.34
CA LEU A 281 4.72 0.41 -14.60
C LEU A 281 5.31 1.68 -15.22
N ALA A 282 6.59 1.66 -15.63
CA ALA A 282 7.23 2.80 -16.28
C ALA A 282 6.46 3.24 -17.53
N LEU A 283 6.10 2.28 -18.39
CA LEU A 283 5.35 2.55 -19.62
C LEU A 283 3.97 3.12 -19.33
N LYS A 284 3.22 2.54 -18.38
CA LYS A 284 1.89 3.05 -18.04
C LYS A 284 1.93 4.41 -17.34
N VAL A 285 2.95 4.66 -16.52
CA VAL A 285 3.08 5.90 -15.75
C VAL A 285 3.63 7.02 -16.60
N THR A 286 4.56 6.74 -17.52
CA THR A 286 5.38 7.76 -18.21
C THR A 286 5.35 7.69 -19.73
N GLY A 287 4.85 6.60 -20.31
CA GLY A 287 5.00 6.29 -21.74
C GLY A 287 6.42 5.85 -22.14
N LYS A 288 7.36 5.74 -21.20
CA LYS A 288 8.77 5.35 -21.44
C LYS A 288 9.12 4.11 -20.60
N ASN A 289 10.03 3.28 -21.11
CA ASN A 289 10.54 2.12 -20.37
C ASN A 289 11.62 2.53 -19.33
N MET A 290 11.95 1.64 -18.40
CA MET A 290 12.91 1.93 -17.32
C MET A 290 14.31 2.26 -17.85
N ARG A 291 14.73 1.67 -18.97
CA ARG A 291 16.04 1.95 -19.56
C ARG A 291 16.14 3.43 -19.94
N ILE A 292 15.16 3.95 -20.67
CA ILE A 292 15.11 5.37 -21.04
C ILE A 292 15.08 6.26 -19.79
N LEU A 293 14.27 5.91 -18.78
CA LEU A 293 14.18 6.70 -17.54
C LEU A 293 15.49 6.69 -16.73
N ARG A 294 16.27 5.61 -16.79
CA ARG A 294 17.57 5.46 -16.11
C ARG A 294 18.69 6.22 -16.81
N ASP A 295 18.72 6.13 -18.13
CA ASP A 295 19.87 6.54 -18.93
C ASP A 295 19.76 7.99 -19.44
N HIS A 296 18.61 8.67 -19.20
CA HIS A 296 18.35 10.02 -19.70
C HIS A 296 19.44 11.03 -19.29
N GLY A 297 19.97 10.94 -18.07
CA GLY A 297 21.05 11.81 -17.61
C GLY A 297 22.44 11.51 -18.19
N HIS A 298 22.61 10.46 -19.01
CA HIS A 298 23.91 10.06 -19.59
C HIS A 298 23.99 10.28 -21.11
N HIS A 299 22.87 10.46 -21.82
CA HIS A 299 22.85 10.39 -23.29
C HIS A 299 22.04 11.49 -24.02
N GLY A 300 21.45 12.48 -23.34
CA GLY A 300 20.64 13.51 -24.02
C GLY A 300 20.74 14.91 -23.44
N THR A 301 20.90 15.91 -24.31
CA THR A 301 20.74 17.33 -23.99
C THR A 301 19.29 17.82 -24.09
N LYS A 302 18.37 16.98 -24.58
CA LYS A 302 16.94 17.30 -24.72
C LYS A 302 16.15 16.81 -23.50
N PRO A 303 15.20 17.62 -22.99
CA PRO A 303 14.34 17.20 -21.88
C PRO A 303 13.51 15.95 -22.26
N LEU A 304 13.34 15.03 -21.31
CA LEU A 304 12.63 13.76 -21.54
C LEU A 304 11.12 13.95 -21.72
N PHE A 305 10.59 14.97 -21.06
CA PHE A 305 9.18 15.35 -21.04
C PHE A 305 9.08 16.79 -21.53
N GLU A 306 7.99 17.11 -22.21
CA GLU A 306 7.61 18.48 -22.57
C GLU A 306 7.26 19.23 -21.26
N THR A 307 8.27 19.72 -20.55
CA THR A 307 8.10 20.38 -19.26
C THR A 307 9.09 21.53 -19.11
N ASP A 308 8.70 22.53 -18.33
CA ASP A 308 9.57 23.51 -17.67
C ASP A 308 10.48 22.78 -16.67
N SER A 309 11.37 21.93 -17.17
CA SER A 309 12.45 21.37 -16.36
C SER A 309 13.17 22.56 -15.72
N PRO A 310 13.47 22.54 -14.41
CA PRO A 310 14.34 23.54 -13.82
C PRO A 310 15.72 23.40 -14.46
N SER A 311 15.92 24.11 -15.58
CA SER A 311 17.12 24.62 -16.27
C SER A 311 18.45 23.84 -16.22
N ASN A 312 18.53 22.63 -15.68
CA ASN A 312 19.78 22.03 -15.20
C ASN A 312 19.95 20.53 -15.51
N GLY A 313 19.30 19.99 -16.54
CA GLY A 313 19.58 18.61 -17.00
C GLY A 313 19.36 17.52 -15.94
N LEU A 314 18.53 17.77 -14.93
CA LEU A 314 18.22 16.80 -13.89
C LEU A 314 17.36 15.67 -14.47
N ALA A 315 17.81 14.42 -14.31
CA ALA A 315 17.04 13.25 -14.70
C ALA A 315 15.71 13.22 -13.92
N PRO A 316 14.56 13.00 -14.59
CA PRO A 316 13.25 13.03 -13.96
C PRO A 316 13.06 11.90 -12.94
N TYR A 317 13.85 10.85 -13.03
CA TYR A 317 13.88 9.78 -12.05
C TYR A 317 15.29 9.50 -11.58
N LYS A 318 15.43 9.21 -10.28
CA LYS A 318 16.68 8.73 -9.67
C LYS A 318 16.51 7.30 -9.21
N ARG A 319 17.55 6.49 -9.42
CA ARG A 319 17.60 5.13 -8.90
C ARG A 319 17.90 5.15 -7.40
N ARG A 320 17.11 4.44 -6.60
CA ARG A 320 17.42 4.18 -5.19
C ARG A 320 17.15 2.72 -4.85
N GLY A 321 18.06 2.10 -4.10
CA GLY A 321 17.93 0.72 -3.62
C GLY A 321 17.84 -0.33 -4.74
N ASN A 322 16.92 -1.30 -4.58
CA ASN A 322 16.76 -2.50 -5.40
C ASN A 322 16.14 -2.21 -6.78
N ASN A 323 16.79 -1.40 -7.62
CA ASN A 323 16.39 -1.08 -9.00
C ASN A 323 15.09 -0.26 -9.17
N GLU A 324 14.58 0.31 -8.08
CA GLU A 324 13.42 1.21 -8.11
C GLU A 324 13.83 2.62 -8.55
N LEU A 325 12.93 3.27 -9.28
CA LEU A 325 13.05 4.66 -9.71
C LEU A 325 12.09 5.54 -8.90
N PHE A 326 12.65 6.61 -8.34
CA PHE A 326 11.95 7.62 -7.56
C PHE A 326 11.95 8.93 -8.33
N ALA A 327 10.91 9.75 -8.16
CA ALA A 327 10.86 11.08 -8.77
C ALA A 327 12.12 11.89 -8.41
N GLY A 328 12.74 12.52 -9.40
CA GLY A 328 13.94 13.33 -9.26
C GLY A 328 13.64 14.78 -8.87
N TYR A 329 12.48 15.28 -9.29
CA TYR A 329 12.00 16.64 -9.03
C TYR A 329 10.46 16.66 -9.01
N PHE A 330 9.89 17.81 -8.63
CA PHE A 330 8.47 18.12 -8.76
C PHE A 330 8.24 18.97 -10.01
N HIS A 331 7.28 18.57 -10.85
CA HIS A 331 6.75 19.45 -11.89
C HIS A 331 6.18 20.74 -11.25
N SER A 332 6.21 21.86 -11.99
CA SER A 332 5.76 23.18 -11.50
C SER A 332 4.33 23.15 -10.93
N ASP A 333 3.40 22.45 -11.60
CA ASP A 333 2.05 22.21 -11.07
C ASP A 333 2.04 21.67 -9.64
N PHE A 334 2.86 20.66 -9.35
CA PHE A 334 2.94 20.08 -8.01
C PHE A 334 3.61 21.03 -7.04
N GLN A 335 4.58 21.83 -7.50
CA GLN A 335 5.18 22.86 -6.64
C GLN A 335 4.12 23.86 -6.16
N ASN A 336 3.30 24.36 -7.10
CA ASN A 336 2.18 25.25 -6.81
C ASN A 336 1.16 24.60 -5.86
N LEU A 337 0.84 23.31 -6.04
CA LEU A 337 -0.05 22.57 -5.14
C LEU A 337 0.50 22.53 -3.71
N PHE A 338 1.80 22.28 -3.52
CA PHE A 338 2.39 22.21 -2.18
C PHE A 338 2.48 23.58 -1.53
N ASP A 339 2.75 24.64 -2.29
CA ASP A 339 2.70 26.02 -1.78
C ASP A 339 1.28 26.43 -1.38
N SER A 340 0.24 25.83 -1.99
CA SER A 340 -1.16 25.98 -1.55
C SER A 340 -1.52 25.21 -0.27
N GLY A 341 -0.58 24.44 0.28
CA GLY A 341 -0.72 23.70 1.54
C GLY A 341 -1.13 22.23 1.39
N ILE A 342 -1.02 21.63 0.20
CA ILE A 342 -1.20 20.19 0.03
C ILE A 342 0.03 19.45 0.57
N GLY A 343 -0.18 18.40 1.36
CA GLY A 343 0.91 17.61 1.94
C GLY A 343 1.58 16.70 0.91
N VAL A 344 2.87 16.42 1.11
CA VAL A 344 3.62 15.41 0.36
C VAL A 344 4.35 14.48 1.33
N CYS A 345 4.36 13.20 1.01
CA CYS A 345 5.11 12.21 1.77
C CYS A 345 5.77 11.20 0.85
N GLY A 346 7.08 11.01 1.00
CA GLY A 346 7.90 10.11 0.18
C GLY A 346 9.16 10.79 -0.33
N ALA A 347 10.02 10.00 -0.98
CA ALA A 347 11.30 10.48 -1.49
C ALA A 347 11.14 11.18 -2.84
N VAL A 348 11.75 12.36 -2.97
CA VAL A 348 11.89 13.09 -4.23
C VAL A 348 13.30 13.68 -4.31
N GLY A 349 13.99 13.40 -5.42
CA GLY A 349 15.39 13.74 -5.59
C GLY A 349 16.25 13.13 -4.49
N ASP A 350 16.97 13.98 -3.76
CA ASP A 350 17.83 13.57 -2.65
C ASP A 350 17.13 13.67 -1.28
N TYR A 351 15.86 14.09 -1.26
CA TYR A 351 15.13 14.41 -0.04
C TYR A 351 13.99 13.44 0.25
N GLU A 352 13.67 13.30 1.53
CA GLU A 352 12.48 12.61 2.01
C GLU A 352 11.49 13.65 2.53
N HIS A 353 10.25 13.57 2.08
CA HIS A 353 9.16 14.42 2.51
C HIS A 353 8.25 13.66 3.47
N CYS A 354 7.75 14.34 4.50
CA CYS A 354 6.82 13.75 5.47
C CYS A 354 5.80 14.80 5.92
N ASP A 355 4.53 14.47 5.77
CA ASP A 355 3.36 15.26 6.15
C ASP A 355 2.83 14.89 7.55
N LYS A 356 3.63 14.15 8.34
CA LYS A 356 3.28 13.64 9.68
C LYS A 356 1.97 12.84 9.70
N CYS A 357 1.61 12.19 8.59
CA CYS A 357 0.34 11.48 8.43
C CYS A 357 -0.90 12.30 8.81
N LEU A 358 -0.81 13.64 8.75
CA LEU A 358 -1.87 14.57 9.12
C LEU A 358 -2.37 14.38 10.58
N LEU A 359 -1.48 13.95 11.48
CA LEU A 359 -1.79 13.70 12.90
C LEU A 359 -2.18 14.96 13.70
N CYS A 360 -2.05 16.15 13.10
CA CYS A 360 -2.47 17.43 13.65
C CYS A 360 -3.65 17.99 12.83
N PRO A 361 -4.88 18.03 13.38
CA PRO A 361 -6.02 18.68 12.74
C PRO A 361 -5.93 20.22 12.73
N GLU A 362 -4.95 20.80 13.41
CA GLU A 362 -4.60 22.21 13.26
C GLU A 362 -3.75 22.39 12.00
N LYS A 363 -4.25 23.21 11.08
CA LYS A 363 -3.69 23.56 9.77
C LYS A 363 -2.21 23.96 9.83
N VAL A 364 -1.28 23.01 9.89
CA VAL A 364 0.14 23.32 9.70
C VAL A 364 0.43 23.31 8.20
N ARG A 365 0.32 24.50 7.59
CA ARG A 365 0.79 24.77 6.23
C ARG A 365 2.32 24.80 6.26
N PHE A 366 2.97 24.02 5.40
CA PHE A 366 4.40 24.13 5.15
C PHE A 366 4.60 24.64 3.71
N PRO A 367 5.06 25.88 3.51
CA PRO A 367 5.59 26.32 2.22
C PRO A 367 6.72 25.37 1.77
N LEU A 368 6.92 25.13 0.46
CA LEU A 368 7.97 24.22 -0.02
C LEU A 368 9.38 24.59 0.46
N LYS A 369 9.64 25.89 0.59
CA LYS A 369 10.87 26.46 1.16
C LYS A 369 11.13 26.03 2.62
N ASP A 370 10.07 25.65 3.32
CA ASP A 370 10.06 25.28 4.74
C ASP A 370 9.84 23.77 4.93
N ILE A 371 10.01 22.94 3.89
CA ILE A 371 10.08 21.48 4.02
C ILE A 371 11.56 21.08 4.18
N PRO A 372 12.03 20.71 5.40
CA PRO A 372 13.43 20.40 5.62
C PRO A 372 13.91 19.24 4.75
N LYS A 373 15.01 19.52 4.06
CA LYS A 373 15.86 18.61 3.29
C LYS A 373 16.44 17.53 4.20
N ILE A 374 16.11 16.27 3.96
CA ILE A 374 16.68 15.12 4.70
C ILE A 374 17.98 14.69 4.03
N ILE A 375 19.09 14.69 4.77
CA ILE A 375 20.38 14.13 4.35
C ILE A 375 20.58 12.84 5.15
N TYR A 376 20.76 11.71 4.47
CA TYR A 376 21.06 10.45 5.14
C TYR A 376 22.50 10.45 5.67
N ASP A 377 22.69 9.95 6.88
CA ASP A 377 23.98 9.36 7.24
C ASP A 377 24.16 8.13 6.36
N GLN A 378 25.00 8.23 5.34
CA GLN A 378 25.47 7.07 4.58
C GLN A 378 26.34 6.23 5.51
N LYS A 379 25.74 5.35 6.32
CA LYS A 379 26.50 4.23 6.88
C LYS A 379 26.73 3.23 5.75
N PRO A 380 28.00 2.90 5.42
CA PRO A 380 28.32 1.88 4.44
C PRO A 380 27.60 0.58 4.80
N GLY A 381 26.95 -0.03 3.81
CA GLY A 381 26.02 -1.13 4.00
C GLY A 381 26.59 -2.28 4.83
N LYS A 382 25.96 -2.57 5.98
CA LYS A 382 26.04 -3.93 6.54
C LYS A 382 25.31 -4.85 5.55
N ARG A 383 26.07 -5.72 4.89
CA ARG A 383 25.53 -6.84 4.11
C ARG A 383 24.50 -7.59 4.97
N PRO A 384 23.35 -8.02 4.41
CA PRO A 384 22.46 -8.94 5.12
C PRO A 384 23.27 -10.17 5.53
N SER A 385 23.09 -10.63 6.78
CA SER A 385 23.70 -11.86 7.28
C SER A 385 23.41 -13.02 6.32
N ALA A 386 24.34 -13.97 6.24
CA ALA A 386 24.30 -15.09 5.31
C ALA A 386 23.00 -15.93 5.43
N GLU A 387 22.34 -15.91 6.59
CA GLU A 387 21.06 -16.60 6.84
C GLU A 387 19.88 -16.01 6.05
N GLY A 388 19.95 -14.74 5.61
CA GLY A 388 18.91 -14.11 4.79
C GLY A 388 19.01 -14.40 3.28
N ARG A 389 20.09 -15.04 2.80
CA ARG A 389 20.32 -15.29 1.36
C ARG A 389 19.82 -16.66 0.87
N ALA A 390 19.56 -17.61 1.76
CA ALA A 390 19.20 -18.97 1.37
C ALA A 390 17.75 -19.14 0.86
N LEU A 391 16.86 -18.16 1.07
CA LEU A 391 15.44 -18.28 0.71
C LEU A 391 15.04 -17.61 -0.62
N ARG A 392 16.01 -17.14 -1.44
CA ARG A 392 15.72 -16.40 -2.69
C ARG A 392 16.20 -17.05 -3.98
N LYS A 393 16.70 -18.29 -3.94
CA LYS A 393 17.08 -19.00 -5.16
C LYS A 393 16.31 -20.32 -5.29
N HIS A 394 15.62 -20.44 -6.43
CA HIS A 394 14.92 -21.60 -7.02
C HIS A 394 13.43 -21.79 -6.71
N PRO A 395 12.55 -21.72 -7.73
CA PRO A 395 11.26 -22.38 -7.71
C PRO A 395 11.47 -23.86 -8.04
N LYS A 396 11.47 -24.75 -7.04
CA LYS A 396 11.37 -26.20 -7.31
C LYS A 396 9.89 -26.55 -7.46
N LEU A 397 9.50 -26.87 -8.70
CA LEU A 397 8.24 -27.51 -9.05
C LEU A 397 8.08 -28.80 -8.24
N PHE A 398 7.03 -28.90 -7.43
CA PHE A 398 6.64 -30.16 -6.80
C PHE A 398 5.82 -30.98 -7.79
N THR A 399 6.38 -32.06 -8.32
CA THR A 399 5.63 -33.10 -9.01
C THR A 399 5.11 -34.12 -7.99
N LEU A 400 3.81 -34.06 -7.69
CA LEU A 400 3.11 -35.10 -6.94
C LEU A 400 3.00 -36.36 -7.80
N ARG A 401 3.84 -37.37 -7.56
CA ARG A 401 3.55 -38.75 -7.96
C ARG A 401 2.89 -39.48 -6.81
N LYS A 402 1.59 -39.80 -6.97
CA LYS A 402 0.91 -40.80 -6.12
C LYS A 402 1.54 -42.18 -6.37
N LYS A 403 2.09 -42.80 -5.34
CA LYS A 403 2.13 -44.26 -5.21
C LYS A 403 1.81 -44.67 -3.77
N LYS A 404 1.07 -45.77 -3.66
CA LYS A 404 0.50 -46.34 -2.43
C LYS A 404 1.59 -46.68 -1.41
N GLY A 405 1.38 -46.25 -0.16
CA GLY A 405 1.94 -46.85 1.05
C GLY A 405 3.30 -46.30 1.52
N GLY A 406 3.33 -45.78 2.75
CA GLY A 406 4.52 -45.67 3.61
C GLY A 406 5.38 -44.42 3.42
N GLU A 407 5.45 -43.59 4.46
CA GLU A 407 6.30 -42.41 4.53
C GLU A 407 7.76 -42.77 4.86
N GLU A 408 8.72 -42.16 4.15
CA GLU A 408 10.01 -41.76 4.71
C GLU A 408 10.60 -40.60 3.88
N LEU A 409 10.83 -39.44 4.51
CA LEU A 409 11.49 -38.27 3.91
C LEU A 409 13.01 -38.41 4.08
N LYS A 410 13.75 -38.76 3.02
CA LYS A 410 15.21 -38.61 2.98
C LYS A 410 15.61 -37.38 2.18
N ARG A 411 16.37 -36.48 2.81
CA ARG A 411 17.10 -35.38 2.15
C ARG A 411 18.27 -35.97 1.37
N HIS A 412 18.40 -35.61 0.10
CA HIS A 412 19.66 -35.73 -0.63
C HIS A 412 20.10 -34.33 -1.07
N ASP A 413 21.26 -33.91 -0.58
CA ASP A 413 22.02 -32.77 -1.07
C ASP A 413 22.98 -33.22 -2.18
N VAL A 414 23.49 -32.21 -2.90
CA VAL A 414 24.60 -32.19 -3.85
C VAL A 414 24.23 -32.36 -5.33
N PHE A 415 24.42 -31.26 -6.09
CA PHE A 415 24.99 -31.33 -7.43
C PHE A 415 26.09 -30.27 -7.55
N ASP A 416 27.20 -30.75 -8.09
CA ASP A 416 28.52 -30.13 -8.21
C ASP A 416 28.55 -29.04 -9.30
N GLU A 417 29.30 -27.97 -9.04
CA GLU A 417 29.68 -26.98 -10.03
C GLU A 417 30.89 -27.54 -10.80
N ASN A 418 30.77 -27.82 -12.09
CA ASN A 418 31.83 -27.70 -13.12
C ASN A 418 31.38 -28.37 -14.42
N GLU A 419 31.17 -27.57 -15.47
CA GLU A 419 31.58 -27.82 -16.87
C GLU A 419 30.79 -26.86 -17.78
N ILE A 420 31.40 -25.71 -18.05
CA ILE A 420 31.13 -24.96 -19.27
C ILE A 420 32.27 -25.34 -20.22
N THR A 421 31.97 -26.22 -21.16
CA THR A 421 32.76 -26.37 -22.38
C THR A 421 31.90 -25.95 -23.56
N THR A 422 32.44 -24.98 -24.29
CA THR A 422 32.04 -24.54 -25.62
C THR A 422 31.94 -25.70 -26.60
N LYS A 423 30.90 -25.73 -27.43
CA LYS A 423 31.04 -26.06 -28.85
C LYS A 423 29.79 -25.67 -29.65
N ASP A 424 30.10 -25.06 -30.78
CA ASP A 424 29.24 -24.70 -31.90
C ASP A 424 28.54 -25.90 -32.57
N GLU A 425 27.74 -25.51 -33.56
CA GLU A 425 27.34 -26.23 -34.78
C GLU A 425 26.00 -26.98 -34.76
N GLU A 426 25.11 -26.41 -35.59
CA GLU A 426 24.27 -27.07 -36.60
C GLU A 426 23.47 -28.32 -36.22
N LEU A 427 22.16 -28.28 -36.49
CA LEU A 427 21.54 -29.08 -37.55
C LEU A 427 19.99 -28.98 -37.47
N PHE A 428 19.43 -28.49 -38.58
CA PHE A 428 18.03 -28.59 -39.09
C PHE A 428 16.86 -27.96 -38.34
#